data_AF-A0A150WZW2-F1
#
_entry.id   AF-A0A150WZW2-F1
#
_cell.length_a   1.000
_cell.length_b   1.000
_cell.length_c   1.000
_cell.angle_alpha   90.00
_cell.angle_beta   90.00
_cell.angle_gamma   90.00
#
_symmetry.space_group_name_H-M   'P 1'
#
loop_
_entity.id
_entity.type
_entity.pdbx_description
1 polymer ?
#
loop_
_entity_poly.entity_id
_entity_poly.type
_entity_poly.pdbx_seq_one_letter_code
_entity_poly.pdbx_strand_id
1 'polypeptide(L)'
;MQKLKLTIIIFLGFGASALAQDFLAPYSSFIGNNTSYVITQAGDSITGTLRSVSQDNGIIKRVVLLGENKQVHKFGAEELRRFALKPDDFAKMDAISDNSFSIRQMTKTDYHEIIQREWLIYETQQLPRKKNKFGMLQLLNPGFDQHIKVYHHPFGSKSMPVKLAGIRVIGGEDRTLLVVKNGQQAQIVRKVSYDKSFTELFSDELELMNEVDRKPKFKNFAAHIFAYNDLKGTVYYYATSIK
;
A
#
# COMPACT_ATOMS: atom_id res chain seq x y z
N MET A 1 -19.07 62.24 0.06
CA MET A 1 -19.48 60.85 0.38
C MET A 1 -19.25 59.98 -0.85
N GLN A 2 -18.10 59.29 -0.93
CA GLN A 2 -17.81 58.30 -1.98
C GLN A 2 -17.69 56.94 -1.30
N LYS A 3 -18.54 55.99 -1.71
CA LYS A 3 -18.60 54.64 -1.15
C LYS A 3 -17.43 53.82 -1.70
N LEU A 4 -16.50 53.43 -0.83
CA LEU A 4 -15.41 52.52 -1.16
C LEU A 4 -15.98 51.11 -1.32
N LYS A 5 -16.01 50.58 -2.54
CA LYS A 5 -16.38 49.18 -2.81
C LYS A 5 -15.19 48.29 -2.45
N LEU A 6 -15.32 47.53 -1.38
CA LEU A 6 -14.36 46.51 -0.97
C LEU A 6 -14.55 45.27 -1.84
N THR A 7 -13.74 45.11 -2.89
CA THR A 7 -13.69 43.88 -3.69
C THR A 7 -12.78 42.88 -2.98
N ILE A 8 -13.37 41.91 -2.28
CA ILE A 8 -12.64 40.76 -1.74
C ILE A 8 -12.36 39.80 -2.91
N ILE A 9 -11.12 39.78 -3.37
CA ILE A 9 -10.62 38.75 -4.28
C ILE A 9 -10.23 37.56 -3.41
N ILE A 10 -11.09 36.54 -3.34
CA ILE A 10 -10.76 35.24 -2.78
C ILE A 10 -9.83 34.54 -3.77
N PHE A 11 -8.53 34.61 -3.51
CA PHE A 11 -7.54 33.82 -4.22
C PHE A 11 -7.59 32.39 -3.65
N LEU A 12 -8.46 31.55 -4.23
CA LEU A 12 -8.47 30.09 -4.01
C LEU A 12 -7.22 29.49 -4.70
N GLY A 13 -6.06 29.71 -4.09
CA GLY A 13 -4.82 29.04 -4.45
C GLY A 13 -4.74 27.67 -3.80
N PHE A 14 -5.57 26.72 -4.22
CA PHE A 14 -5.28 25.30 -3.99
C PHE A 14 -4.25 24.84 -5.01
N GLY A 15 -3.02 25.31 -4.81
CA GLY A 15 -1.83 24.80 -5.46
C GLY A 15 -1.06 23.88 -4.51
N ALA A 16 -1.76 23.02 -3.78
CA ALA A 16 -1.12 21.88 -3.14
C ALA A 16 -0.87 20.85 -4.23
N SER A 17 0.29 20.93 -4.89
CA SER A 17 0.82 19.78 -5.62
C SER A 17 1.06 18.68 -4.58
N ALA A 18 0.01 17.89 -4.32
CA ALA A 18 0.07 16.69 -3.52
C ALA A 18 1.14 15.80 -4.17
N LEU A 19 2.32 15.74 -3.56
CA LEU A 19 3.33 14.76 -3.92
C LEU A 19 2.75 13.41 -3.52
N ALA A 20 2.09 12.76 -4.48
CA ALA A 20 1.47 11.47 -4.26
C ALA A 20 2.50 10.50 -3.70
N GLN A 21 2.18 9.89 -2.57
CA GLN A 21 2.96 8.83 -1.98
C GLN A 21 2.95 7.63 -2.94
N ASP A 22 4.12 7.17 -3.40
CA ASP A 22 4.22 5.95 -4.20
C ASP A 22 4.00 4.70 -3.32
N PHE A 23 3.68 3.57 -3.95
CA PHE A 23 3.55 2.29 -3.25
C PHE A 23 4.87 1.84 -2.63
N LEU A 24 4.78 1.21 -1.45
CA LEU A 24 5.92 0.53 -0.85
C LEU A 24 6.44 -0.58 -1.78
N ALA A 25 7.75 -0.79 -1.75
CA ALA A 25 8.34 -1.95 -2.40
C ALA A 25 7.92 -3.24 -1.67
N PRO A 26 7.67 -4.34 -2.39
CA PRO A 26 7.47 -5.64 -1.76
C PRO A 26 8.69 -6.03 -0.91
N TYR A 27 8.43 -6.50 0.30
CA TYR A 27 9.41 -6.92 1.28
C TYR A 27 9.24 -8.41 1.58
N SER A 28 10.32 -9.18 1.37
CA SER A 28 10.34 -10.63 1.53
C SER A 28 11.41 -11.14 2.50
N SER A 29 12.26 -10.25 3.02
CA SER A 29 13.43 -10.62 3.83
C SER A 29 13.17 -10.38 5.31
N PHE A 30 12.59 -11.34 6.02
CA PHE A 30 12.26 -11.18 7.43
C PHE A 30 13.47 -11.50 8.31
N ILE A 31 14.05 -10.47 8.89
CA ILE A 31 15.12 -10.62 9.89
C ILE A 31 14.47 -10.82 11.26
N GLY A 32 14.96 -11.81 12.01
CA GLY A 32 14.54 -12.02 13.39
C GLY A 32 14.96 -10.83 14.27
N ASN A 33 14.28 -10.67 15.41
CA ASN A 33 14.47 -9.59 16.38
C ASN A 33 13.83 -8.24 16.05
N ASN A 34 13.20 -8.09 14.89
CA ASN A 34 12.37 -6.92 14.59
C ASN A 34 11.19 -6.80 15.57
N THR A 35 10.85 -5.57 15.97
CA THR A 35 9.62 -5.33 16.74
C THR A 35 8.42 -5.66 15.85
N SER A 36 7.44 -6.36 16.39
CA SER A 36 6.30 -6.87 15.62
C SER A 36 5.03 -6.94 16.45
N TYR A 37 3.89 -6.87 15.78
CA TYR A 37 2.61 -7.21 16.39
C TYR A 37 1.75 -8.02 15.43
N VAL A 38 0.80 -8.76 16.00
CA VAL A 38 -0.25 -9.43 15.25
C VAL A 38 -1.61 -9.05 15.80
N ILE A 39 -2.62 -9.12 14.94
CA ILE A 39 -4.02 -9.04 15.33
C ILE A 39 -4.69 -10.34 14.87
N THR A 40 -5.27 -11.09 15.80
CA THR A 40 -5.97 -12.35 15.49
C THR A 40 -7.30 -12.08 14.78
N GLN A 41 -7.92 -13.11 14.22
CA GLN A 41 -9.29 -13.02 13.69
C GLN A 41 -10.30 -12.63 14.76
N ALA A 42 -10.06 -13.01 16.03
CA ALA A 42 -10.90 -12.63 17.17
C ALA A 42 -10.72 -11.17 17.60
N GLY A 43 -9.66 -10.51 17.12
CA GLY A 43 -9.36 -9.11 17.43
C GLY A 43 -8.28 -8.91 18.49
N ASP A 44 -7.73 -9.99 19.06
CA ASP A 44 -6.67 -9.89 20.07
C ASP A 44 -5.40 -9.31 19.45
N SER A 45 -4.79 -8.36 20.15
CA SER A 45 -3.51 -7.76 19.77
C SER A 45 -2.40 -8.36 20.61
N ILE A 46 -1.35 -8.87 19.95
CA ILE A 46 -0.19 -9.45 20.60
C ILE A 46 1.06 -8.79 20.03
N THR A 47 1.79 -8.09 20.90
CA THR A 47 3.03 -7.38 20.58
C THR A 47 4.24 -8.17 21.08
N GLY A 48 5.35 -8.10 20.35
CA GLY A 48 6.58 -8.74 20.76
C GLY A 48 7.67 -8.65 19.71
N THR A 49 8.62 -9.57 19.81
CA THR A 49 9.79 -9.64 18.95
C THR A 49 9.62 -10.76 17.92
N LEU A 50 9.87 -10.47 16.64
CA LEU A 50 9.78 -11.46 15.57
C LEU A 50 10.84 -12.55 15.76
N ARG A 51 10.41 -13.81 15.85
CA ARG A 51 11.31 -14.96 15.88
C ARG A 51 11.52 -15.54 14.48
N SER A 52 10.44 -15.75 13.74
CA SER A 52 10.50 -16.25 12.38
C SER A 52 9.22 -15.99 11.60
N VAL A 53 9.38 -15.94 10.28
CA VAL A 53 8.28 -15.96 9.31
C VAL A 53 8.53 -17.13 8.37
N SER A 54 7.54 -17.99 8.19
CA SER A 54 7.56 -19.02 7.15
C SER A 54 6.73 -18.55 5.96
N GLN A 55 7.31 -18.64 4.77
CA GLN A 55 6.65 -18.27 3.53
C GLN A 55 6.67 -19.43 2.54
N ASP A 56 5.63 -19.49 1.72
CA ASP A 56 5.57 -20.34 0.54
C ASP A 56 5.24 -19.47 -0.67
N ASN A 57 6.12 -19.49 -1.68
CA ASN A 57 5.99 -18.67 -2.89
C ASN A 57 5.68 -17.18 -2.61
N GLY A 58 6.34 -16.59 -1.60
CA GLY A 58 6.15 -15.19 -1.21
C GLY A 58 4.85 -14.88 -0.46
N ILE A 59 4.09 -15.90 -0.07
CA ILE A 59 2.91 -15.77 0.82
C ILE A 59 3.28 -16.24 2.21
N ILE A 60 3.04 -15.41 3.22
CA ILE A 60 3.24 -15.78 4.64
C ILE A 60 2.26 -16.90 5.01
N LYS A 61 2.78 -17.94 5.63
CA LYS A 61 2.03 -19.10 6.15
C LYS A 61 2.03 -19.16 7.67
N ARG A 62 3.11 -18.72 8.31
CA ARG A 62 3.24 -18.74 9.76
C ARG A 62 4.06 -17.56 10.24
N VAL A 63 3.64 -16.98 11.36
CA VAL A 63 4.37 -15.95 12.09
C VAL A 63 4.65 -16.47 13.50
N VAL A 64 5.88 -16.31 13.97
CA VAL A 64 6.27 -16.67 15.33
C VAL A 64 6.79 -15.43 16.06
N LEU A 65 6.15 -15.11 17.18
CA LEU A 65 6.52 -13.98 18.05
C LEU A 65 7.01 -14.49 19.41
N LEU A 66 7.99 -13.79 19.97
CA LEU A 66 8.22 -13.80 21.41
C LEU A 66 7.45 -12.62 22.01
N GLY A 67 6.38 -12.90 22.75
CA GLY A 67 5.61 -11.88 23.45
C GLY A 67 6.40 -11.23 24.59
N GLU A 68 5.94 -10.07 25.05
CA GLU A 68 6.55 -9.32 26.15
C GLU A 68 6.58 -10.12 27.48
N ASN A 69 5.60 -11.00 27.67
CA ASN A 69 5.54 -11.98 28.76
C ASN A 69 6.57 -13.13 28.64
N LYS A 70 7.47 -13.06 27.65
CA LYS A 70 8.46 -14.09 27.29
C LYS A 70 7.87 -15.41 26.79
N GLN A 71 6.57 -15.46 26.48
CA GLN A 71 5.95 -16.63 25.87
C GLN A 71 6.12 -16.60 24.35
N VAL A 72 6.30 -17.77 23.76
CA VAL A 72 6.41 -17.92 22.30
C VAL A 72 5.02 -18.20 21.73
N HIS A 73 4.56 -17.32 20.86
CA HIS A 73 3.30 -17.47 20.15
C HIS A 73 3.55 -17.85 18.69
N LYS A 74 2.80 -18.83 18.18
CA LYS A 74 2.87 -19.29 16.80
C LYS A 74 1.48 -19.16 16.18
N PHE A 75 1.41 -18.46 15.06
CA PHE A 75 0.15 -18.23 14.36
C PHE A 75 0.26 -18.69 12.91
N GLY A 76 -0.70 -19.50 12.45
CA GLY A 76 -1.00 -19.67 11.04
C GLY A 76 -1.54 -18.36 10.45
N ALA A 77 -1.29 -18.12 9.16
CA ALA A 77 -1.75 -16.91 8.48
C ALA A 77 -3.28 -16.76 8.54
N GLU A 78 -4.01 -17.88 8.50
CA GLU A 78 -5.47 -17.95 8.62
C GLU A 78 -6.00 -17.50 9.99
N GLU A 79 -5.22 -17.67 11.05
CA GLU A 79 -5.58 -17.26 12.42
C GLU A 79 -5.40 -15.75 12.64
N LEU A 80 -4.71 -15.09 11.72
CA LEU A 80 -4.39 -13.67 11.79
C LEU A 80 -5.23 -12.87 10.82
N ARG A 81 -5.70 -11.72 11.31
CA ARG A 81 -6.23 -10.64 10.47
C ARG A 81 -5.11 -9.75 9.95
N ARG A 82 -4.14 -9.43 10.82
CA ARG A 82 -3.02 -8.54 10.52
C ARG A 82 -1.73 -9.04 11.17
N PHE A 83 -0.62 -8.85 10.47
CA PHE A 83 0.73 -8.93 11.00
C PHE A 83 1.46 -7.65 10.60
N ALA A 84 2.23 -7.07 11.49
CA ALA A 84 3.09 -5.94 11.17
C ALA A 84 4.47 -6.11 11.78
N LEU A 85 5.50 -5.68 11.05
CA LEU A 85 6.86 -5.61 11.55
C LEU A 85 7.47 -4.23 11.33
N LYS A 86 8.29 -3.80 12.27
CA LYS A 86 9.15 -2.63 12.13
C LYS A 86 10.53 -3.13 11.67
N PRO A 87 10.92 -2.89 10.40
CA PRO A 87 12.26 -3.24 9.95
C PRO A 87 13.29 -2.38 10.68
N ASP A 88 14.40 -2.98 11.09
CA ASP A 88 15.54 -2.26 11.67
C ASP A 88 16.06 -1.16 10.73
N ASP A 89 16.58 -0.06 11.30
CA ASP A 89 16.89 1.20 10.61
C ASP A 89 17.86 1.07 9.41
N PHE A 90 18.61 -0.04 9.31
CA PHE A 90 19.53 -0.30 8.21
C PHE A 90 18.84 -0.76 6.91
N ALA A 91 17.73 -1.50 6.99
CA ALA A 91 16.95 -1.91 5.81
C ALA A 91 16.20 -0.73 5.16
N LYS A 92 16.02 0.37 5.90
CA LYS A 92 15.49 1.63 5.37
C LYS A 92 16.47 2.29 4.39
N MET A 93 17.79 2.06 4.52
CA MET A 93 18.81 2.70 3.67
C MET A 93 18.99 2.02 2.30
N ASP A 94 18.93 0.69 2.21
CA ASP A 94 19.00 -0.02 0.92
C ASP A 94 17.76 0.24 0.03
N ALA A 95 16.59 0.44 0.64
CA ALA A 95 15.39 0.87 -0.08
C ALA A 95 15.48 2.32 -0.62
N ILE A 96 16.42 3.12 -0.10
CA ILE A 96 16.65 4.53 -0.45
C ILE A 96 17.75 4.68 -1.52
N SER A 97 18.73 3.76 -1.61
CA SER A 97 19.88 3.89 -2.53
C SER A 97 19.53 3.61 -3.99
N ASP A 98 18.57 2.72 -4.26
CA ASP A 98 18.32 2.23 -5.63
C ASP A 98 17.40 3.14 -6.48
N ASN A 99 16.81 4.20 -5.89
CA ASN A 99 15.93 5.16 -6.59
C ASN A 99 16.37 6.63 -6.38
N SER A 100 17.67 6.87 -6.53
CA SER A 100 18.33 8.17 -6.32
C SER A 100 18.01 9.20 -7.42
N PHE A 101 16.83 9.81 -7.38
CA PHE A 101 16.62 11.16 -7.94
C PHE A 101 15.62 12.02 -7.16
N SER A 102 14.65 11.47 -6.42
CA SER A 102 13.60 12.27 -5.77
C SER A 102 13.86 12.65 -4.31
N ILE A 103 14.75 11.95 -3.60
CA ILE A 103 14.85 12.08 -2.13
C ILE A 103 15.66 13.29 -1.67
N ARG A 104 16.59 13.82 -2.50
CA ARG A 104 17.35 15.04 -2.14
C ARG A 104 16.49 16.31 -2.05
N GLN A 105 15.27 16.30 -2.56
CA GLN A 105 14.31 17.41 -2.39
C GLN A 105 13.34 17.21 -1.21
N MET A 106 13.39 16.06 -0.52
CA MET A 106 12.46 15.70 0.57
C MET A 106 12.86 16.23 1.95
N THR A 107 13.86 17.11 2.06
CA THR A 107 14.34 17.65 3.35
C THR A 107 13.50 18.82 3.89
N LYS A 108 12.34 19.10 3.28
CA LYS A 108 11.43 20.19 3.71
C LYS A 108 10.01 19.76 4.09
N THR A 109 9.70 18.46 4.08
CA THR A 109 8.36 17.95 4.43
C THR A 109 8.38 17.25 5.79
N ASP A 110 7.33 17.51 6.57
CA ASP A 110 7.16 17.12 7.97
C ASP A 110 7.58 15.67 8.27
N TYR A 111 8.45 15.55 9.28
CA TYR A 111 9.00 14.30 9.82
C TYR A 111 7.95 13.25 10.19
N HIS A 112 6.67 13.63 10.32
CA HIS A 112 5.57 12.74 10.68
C HIS A 112 5.06 11.85 9.54
N GLU A 113 5.24 12.21 8.27
CA GLU A 113 4.88 11.32 7.13
C GLU A 113 5.77 10.08 7.04
N ILE A 114 6.98 10.16 7.62
CA ILE A 114 7.92 9.04 7.75
C ILE A 114 7.44 8.03 8.81
N ILE A 115 6.62 8.46 9.78
CA ILE A 115 6.22 7.64 10.94
C ILE A 115 5.24 6.51 10.55
N GLN A 116 4.42 6.69 9.51
CA GLN A 116 3.55 5.61 9.02
C GLN A 116 4.29 4.55 8.17
N ARG A 117 5.50 4.86 7.72
CA ARG A 117 6.39 3.93 7.00
C ARG A 117 7.32 3.14 7.92
N GLU A 118 7.13 3.25 9.24
CA GLU A 118 7.86 2.43 10.20
C GLU A 118 7.43 0.97 10.18
N TRP A 119 6.21 0.66 9.72
CA TRP A 119 5.67 -0.69 9.80
C TRP A 119 5.36 -1.25 8.42
N LEU A 120 5.92 -2.42 8.12
CA LEU A 120 5.47 -3.24 7.01
C LEU A 120 4.22 -4.01 7.47
N ILE A 121 3.08 -3.72 6.85
CA ILE A 121 1.79 -4.29 7.22
C ILE A 121 1.46 -5.43 6.25
N TYR A 122 1.02 -6.55 6.80
CA TYR A 122 0.49 -7.69 6.08
C TYR A 122 -0.93 -7.99 6.58
N GLU A 123 -1.85 -8.21 5.65
CA GLU A 123 -3.24 -8.55 5.97
C GLU A 123 -3.65 -9.84 5.27
N THR A 124 -4.49 -10.61 5.95
CA THR A 124 -5.06 -11.83 5.39
C THR A 124 -6.17 -11.47 4.42
N GLN A 125 -6.00 -11.86 3.16
CA GLN A 125 -6.94 -11.59 2.08
C GLN A 125 -7.33 -12.88 1.38
N GLN A 126 -8.59 -12.97 0.95
CA GLN A 126 -9.03 -14.04 0.07
C GLN A 126 -8.40 -13.82 -1.32
N LEU A 127 -7.69 -14.83 -1.82
CA LEU A 127 -7.05 -14.76 -3.12
C LEU A 127 -8.09 -14.82 -4.25
N PRO A 128 -7.92 -14.04 -5.33
CA PRO A 128 -8.83 -14.10 -6.47
C PRO A 128 -8.84 -15.49 -7.11
N ARG A 129 -9.98 -15.87 -7.69
CA ARG A 129 -10.16 -17.09 -8.49
C ARG A 129 -9.93 -18.41 -7.73
N LYS A 130 -9.74 -18.40 -6.42
CA LYS A 130 -9.61 -19.60 -5.59
C LYS A 130 -10.52 -19.47 -4.36
N LYS A 131 -11.64 -20.22 -4.36
CA LYS A 131 -12.56 -20.26 -3.22
C LYS A 131 -11.80 -20.77 -1.98
N ASN A 132 -12.00 -20.13 -0.83
CA ASN A 132 -11.44 -20.51 0.46
C ASN A 132 -9.90 -20.57 0.53
N LYS A 133 -9.18 -19.91 -0.39
CA LYS A 133 -7.72 -19.75 -0.25
C LYS A 133 -7.40 -18.34 0.20
N PHE A 134 -6.85 -18.25 1.40
CA PHE A 134 -6.37 -17.02 1.98
C PHE A 134 -4.84 -16.91 1.82
N GLY A 135 -4.37 -15.68 1.70
CA GLY A 135 -2.95 -15.35 1.74
C GLY A 135 -2.76 -14.10 2.59
N MET A 136 -1.75 -14.12 3.44
CA MET A 136 -1.31 -12.94 4.14
C MET A 136 -0.36 -12.15 3.23
N LEU A 137 -0.83 -10.99 2.77
CA LEU A 137 -0.22 -10.19 1.72
C LEU A 137 0.20 -8.83 2.26
N GLN A 138 1.33 -8.32 1.78
CA GLN A 138 1.82 -6.99 2.17
C GLN A 138 0.91 -5.91 1.60
N LEU A 139 0.45 -4.99 2.46
CA LEU A 139 -0.22 -3.75 2.09
C LEU A 139 0.84 -2.75 1.59
N LEU A 140 0.63 -2.23 0.38
CA LEU A 140 1.58 -1.38 -0.32
C LEU A 140 1.26 0.12 -0.23
N ASN A 141 0.06 0.48 0.20
CA ASN A 141 -0.35 1.87 0.39
C ASN A 141 -0.79 2.20 1.84
N PRO A 142 -0.09 1.71 2.88
CA PRO A 142 -0.48 2.05 4.25
C PRO A 142 -0.48 3.57 4.44
N GLY A 143 -1.55 4.09 5.05
CA GLY A 143 -1.74 5.52 5.29
C GLY A 143 -2.68 6.20 4.31
N PHE A 144 -2.91 5.60 3.14
CA PHE A 144 -3.92 6.03 2.16
C PHE A 144 -4.67 4.82 1.59
N ASP A 145 -5.07 3.91 2.48
CA ASP A 145 -5.71 2.62 2.18
C ASP A 145 -7.17 2.52 2.64
N GLN A 146 -7.81 3.65 2.96
CA GLN A 146 -9.13 3.71 3.61
C GLN A 146 -10.24 3.12 2.74
N HIS A 147 -10.30 3.52 1.47
CA HIS A 147 -11.29 3.00 0.52
C HIS A 147 -10.70 1.95 -0.42
N ILE A 148 -9.41 2.07 -0.76
CA ILE A 148 -8.74 1.16 -1.69
C ILE A 148 -7.45 0.66 -1.06
N LYS A 149 -7.37 -0.64 -0.81
CA LYS A 149 -6.16 -1.33 -0.36
C LYS A 149 -5.46 -1.98 -1.54
N VAL A 150 -4.14 -1.80 -1.62
CA VAL A 150 -3.30 -2.39 -2.67
C VAL A 150 -2.32 -3.35 -2.01
N TYR A 151 -2.29 -4.58 -2.52
CA TYR A 151 -1.42 -5.62 -2.01
C TYR A 151 -0.45 -6.10 -3.08
N HIS A 152 0.72 -6.53 -2.63
CA HIS A 152 1.64 -7.29 -3.47
C HIS A 152 0.96 -8.56 -3.98
N HIS A 153 1.17 -8.91 -5.26
CA HIS A 153 0.74 -10.17 -5.83
C HIS A 153 1.96 -11.09 -6.10
N PRO A 154 2.29 -12.03 -5.19
CA PRO A 154 3.48 -12.89 -5.34
C PRO A 154 3.47 -13.79 -6.59
N PHE A 155 2.30 -14.01 -7.20
CA PHE A 155 2.16 -14.78 -8.43
C PHE A 155 2.02 -13.92 -9.69
N GLY A 156 2.02 -12.60 -9.54
CA GLY A 156 1.68 -11.64 -10.58
C GLY A 156 2.72 -11.47 -11.69
N SER A 157 3.97 -11.89 -11.42
CA SER A 157 5.13 -11.71 -12.29
C SER A 157 5.54 -12.95 -13.08
N LYS A 158 4.75 -14.04 -13.07
CA LYS A 158 4.93 -15.14 -14.04
C LYS A 158 4.36 -14.69 -15.38
N SER A 159 5.06 -13.76 -16.03
CA SER A 159 4.85 -13.39 -17.42
C SER A 159 4.84 -14.68 -18.25
N MET A 160 3.68 -15.06 -18.77
CA MET A 160 3.66 -15.96 -19.93
C MET A 160 4.38 -15.18 -21.02
N PRO A 161 5.52 -15.66 -21.58
CA PRO A 161 6.24 -14.92 -22.58
C PRO A 161 5.30 -14.64 -23.75
N VAL A 162 4.92 -13.39 -23.95
CA VAL A 162 4.19 -12.98 -25.14
C VAL A 162 5.17 -13.06 -26.29
N LYS A 163 4.96 -14.02 -27.20
CA LYS A 163 5.73 -14.10 -28.44
C LYS A 163 5.25 -12.98 -29.36
N LEU A 164 5.91 -11.82 -29.32
CA LEU A 164 5.74 -10.79 -30.34
C LEU A 164 6.94 -10.88 -31.30
N ALA A 165 6.66 -11.18 -32.57
CA ALA A 165 7.65 -11.19 -33.66
C ALA A 165 8.93 -12.04 -33.41
N GLY A 166 8.84 -13.13 -32.65
CA GLY A 166 9.97 -14.04 -32.43
C GLY A 166 11.01 -13.58 -31.39
N ILE A 167 10.82 -12.42 -30.76
CA ILE A 167 11.73 -11.89 -29.73
C ILE A 167 11.14 -12.17 -28.35
N ARG A 168 11.93 -12.81 -27.47
CA ARG A 168 11.61 -12.96 -26.05
C ARG A 168 11.84 -11.62 -25.36
N VAL A 169 10.77 -10.88 -25.05
CA VAL A 169 10.85 -9.72 -24.16
C VAL A 169 10.51 -10.19 -22.75
N ILE A 170 11.53 -10.24 -21.89
CA ILE A 170 11.39 -10.49 -20.45
C ILE A 170 11.83 -9.20 -19.76
N GLY A 171 10.89 -8.43 -19.22
CA GLY A 171 11.25 -7.24 -18.46
C GLY A 171 10.05 -6.45 -17.98
N GLY A 172 9.95 -6.25 -16.66
CA GLY A 172 9.37 -5.08 -15.96
C GLY A 172 7.93 -4.60 -16.26
N GLU A 173 7.23 -5.15 -17.24
CA GLU A 173 5.95 -4.62 -17.75
C GLU A 173 4.73 -5.31 -17.14
N ASP A 174 4.90 -6.46 -16.50
CA ASP A 174 3.83 -7.23 -15.85
C ASP A 174 3.73 -6.94 -14.35
N ARG A 175 3.79 -5.66 -13.96
CA ARG A 175 3.45 -5.29 -12.57
C ARG A 175 1.96 -5.58 -12.38
N THR A 176 1.69 -6.61 -11.61
CA THR A 176 0.35 -7.05 -11.26
C THR A 176 0.16 -6.87 -9.77
N LEU A 177 -0.95 -6.23 -9.38
CA LEU A 177 -1.31 -5.92 -8.02
C LEU A 177 -2.64 -6.58 -7.67
N LEU A 178 -2.85 -6.84 -6.39
CA LEU A 178 -4.17 -7.20 -5.86
C LEU A 178 -4.78 -5.97 -5.22
N VAL A 179 -6.03 -5.66 -5.57
CA VAL A 179 -6.69 -4.44 -5.13
C VAL A 179 -8.03 -4.79 -4.50
N VAL A 180 -8.29 -4.25 -3.32
CA VAL A 180 -9.55 -4.39 -2.58
C VAL A 180 -10.14 -3.00 -2.43
N LYS A 181 -11.33 -2.79 -2.99
CA LYS A 181 -12.10 -1.55 -2.81
C LYS A 181 -13.23 -1.81 -1.81
N ASN A 182 -13.34 -0.98 -0.78
CA ASN A 182 -14.41 -1.02 0.23
C ASN A 182 -14.67 -2.42 0.82
N GLY A 183 -13.59 -3.17 1.10
CA GLY A 183 -13.66 -4.52 1.67
C GLY A 183 -14.20 -5.61 0.73
N GLN A 184 -14.43 -5.32 -0.55
CA GLN A 184 -14.85 -6.30 -1.54
C GLN A 184 -13.75 -7.33 -1.85
N GLN A 185 -14.10 -8.39 -2.58
CA GLN A 185 -13.13 -9.40 -2.99
C GLN A 185 -11.97 -8.76 -3.78
N ALA A 186 -10.74 -9.20 -3.48
CA ALA A 186 -9.55 -8.74 -4.19
C ALA A 186 -9.67 -8.99 -5.70
N GLN A 187 -9.42 -7.95 -6.49
CA GLN A 187 -9.33 -8.00 -7.95
C GLN A 187 -7.88 -7.83 -8.41
N ILE A 188 -7.58 -8.30 -9.62
CA ILE A 188 -6.25 -8.24 -10.21
C ILE A 188 -6.14 -7.00 -11.09
N VAL A 189 -5.25 -6.07 -10.74
CA VAL A 189 -4.94 -4.89 -11.55
C VAL A 189 -3.59 -5.10 -12.23
N ARG A 190 -3.54 -4.91 -13.55
CA ARG A 190 -2.34 -5.07 -14.38
C ARG A 190 -1.98 -3.74 -15.02
N LYS A 191 -0.67 -3.48 -15.15
CA LYS A 191 -0.16 -2.31 -15.90
C LYS A 191 -0.74 -2.24 -17.33
N VAL A 192 -0.80 -3.36 -18.03
CA VAL A 192 -1.24 -3.43 -19.44
C VAL A 192 -2.72 -3.11 -19.67
N SER A 193 -3.57 -3.26 -18.65
CA SER A 193 -5.02 -3.03 -18.72
C SER A 193 -5.47 -2.03 -17.66
N TYR A 194 -4.59 -1.09 -17.35
CA TYR A 194 -4.80 -0.15 -16.26
C TYR A 194 -5.90 0.87 -16.57
N ASP A 195 -6.07 1.26 -17.83
CA ASP A 195 -7.18 2.09 -18.31
C ASP A 195 -8.55 1.51 -17.95
N LYS A 196 -8.73 0.21 -18.17
CA LYS A 196 -9.94 -0.51 -17.79
C LYS A 196 -10.09 -0.55 -16.26
N SER A 197 -9.02 -0.93 -15.56
CA SER A 197 -9.03 -1.04 -14.09
C SER A 197 -9.28 0.32 -13.42
N PHE A 198 -8.77 1.41 -14.01
CA PHE A 198 -8.99 2.77 -13.55
C PHE A 198 -10.48 3.11 -13.60
N THR A 199 -11.13 2.88 -14.75
CA THR A 199 -12.57 3.12 -14.90
C THR A 199 -13.37 2.30 -13.90
N GLU A 200 -13.04 1.02 -13.72
CA GLU A 200 -13.72 0.14 -12.75
C GLU A 200 -13.53 0.59 -11.30
N LEU A 201 -12.34 1.09 -10.95
CA LEU A 201 -12.01 1.52 -9.59
C LEU A 201 -12.54 2.91 -9.23
N PHE A 202 -12.66 3.83 -10.18
CA PHE A 202 -12.86 5.26 -9.90
C PHE A 202 -14.11 5.87 -10.55
N SER A 203 -14.92 5.10 -11.28
CA SER A 203 -16.14 5.59 -11.97
C SER A 203 -17.21 6.20 -11.05
N ASP A 204 -17.14 5.93 -9.75
CA ASP A 204 -18.00 6.51 -8.72
C ASP A 204 -17.46 7.83 -8.15
N GLU A 205 -16.40 8.40 -8.73
CA GLU A 205 -15.88 9.72 -8.40
C GLU A 205 -15.67 10.55 -9.66
N LEU A 206 -16.70 11.31 -10.04
CA LEU A 206 -16.76 12.01 -11.33
C LEU A 206 -15.69 13.10 -11.44
N GLU A 207 -15.34 13.75 -10.34
CA GLU A 207 -14.29 14.76 -10.29
C GLU A 207 -12.94 14.16 -10.71
N LEU A 208 -12.53 13.05 -10.09
CA LEU A 208 -11.32 12.32 -10.46
C LEU A 208 -11.35 11.84 -11.92
N MET A 209 -12.50 11.35 -12.40
CA MET A 209 -12.66 10.90 -13.78
C MET A 209 -12.51 12.02 -14.82
N ASN A 210 -12.83 13.26 -14.44
CA ASN A 210 -12.70 14.43 -15.31
C ASN A 210 -11.29 15.02 -15.30
N GLU A 211 -10.57 14.92 -14.18
CA GLU A 211 -9.21 15.45 -14.05
C GLU A 211 -8.15 14.56 -14.69
N VAL A 212 -8.36 13.24 -14.66
CA VAL A 212 -7.37 12.30 -15.19
C VAL A 212 -7.52 12.13 -16.70
N ASP A 213 -6.40 12.17 -17.41
CA ASP A 213 -6.34 11.90 -18.85
C ASP A 213 -7.14 10.65 -19.24
N ARG A 214 -7.78 10.69 -20.42
CA ARG A 214 -8.49 9.54 -21.03
C ARG A 214 -7.65 8.26 -21.13
N LYS A 215 -6.32 8.35 -21.02
CA LYS A 215 -5.38 7.23 -20.99
C LYS A 215 -4.54 7.28 -19.69
N PRO A 216 -5.14 6.93 -18.54
CA PRO A 216 -4.47 6.99 -17.25
C PRO A 216 -3.21 6.12 -17.24
N LYS A 217 -2.16 6.59 -16.59
CA LYS A 217 -0.88 5.88 -16.54
C LYS A 217 -0.77 5.07 -15.26
N PHE A 218 -0.41 3.79 -15.38
CA PHE A 218 -0.23 2.89 -14.23
C PHE A 218 0.81 3.42 -13.21
N LYS A 219 1.84 4.13 -13.68
CA LYS A 219 2.82 4.77 -12.78
C LYS A 219 2.21 5.80 -11.82
N ASN A 220 1.02 6.33 -12.16
CA ASN A 220 0.29 7.28 -11.32
C ASN A 220 -0.77 6.58 -10.46
N PHE A 221 -0.80 5.23 -10.38
CA PHE A 221 -1.88 4.53 -9.69
C PHE A 221 -1.98 4.90 -8.21
N ALA A 222 -0.86 5.01 -7.50
CA ALA A 222 -0.87 5.44 -6.11
C ALA A 222 -1.44 6.87 -5.97
N ALA A 223 -1.11 7.77 -6.90
CA ALA A 223 -1.66 9.13 -6.94
C ALA A 223 -3.17 9.14 -7.17
N HIS A 224 -3.68 8.30 -8.07
CA HIS A 224 -5.12 8.20 -8.31
C HIS A 224 -5.88 7.69 -7.07
N ILE A 225 -5.30 6.74 -6.31
CA ILE A 225 -5.89 6.28 -5.04
C ILE A 225 -5.87 7.39 -3.99
N PHE A 226 -4.75 8.10 -3.87
CA PHE A 226 -4.63 9.21 -2.94
C PHE A 226 -5.71 10.28 -3.22
N ALA A 227 -5.82 10.72 -4.48
CA ALA A 227 -6.84 11.67 -4.91
C ALA A 227 -8.27 11.16 -4.66
N TYR A 228 -8.54 9.88 -4.93
CA TYR A 228 -9.83 9.27 -4.64
C TYR A 228 -10.17 9.33 -3.13
N ASN A 229 -9.22 9.01 -2.25
CA ASN A 229 -9.46 9.05 -0.80
C ASN A 229 -9.70 10.48 -0.30
N ASP A 230 -8.96 11.45 -0.83
CA ASP A 230 -9.09 12.88 -0.51
C ASP A 230 -10.48 13.41 -0.92
N LEU A 231 -10.89 13.16 -2.16
CA LEU A 231 -12.22 13.53 -2.69
C LEU A 231 -13.38 12.89 -1.94
N LYS A 232 -13.22 11.66 -1.43
CA LYS A 232 -14.22 11.00 -0.58
C LYS A 232 -14.36 11.61 0.83
N GLY A 233 -13.70 12.72 1.12
CA GLY A 233 -13.83 13.45 2.38
C GLY A 233 -13.14 12.74 3.55
N THR A 234 -12.15 11.90 3.25
CA THR A 234 -11.45 11.15 4.28
C THR A 234 -10.43 12.02 4.97
N VAL A 235 -10.76 12.50 6.16
CA VAL A 235 -9.76 13.04 7.09
C VAL A 235 -8.76 11.92 7.38
N TYR A 236 -7.47 12.16 7.11
CA TYR A 236 -6.40 11.31 7.63
C TYR A 236 -6.49 11.35 9.15
N TYR A 237 -7.18 10.37 9.74
CA TYR A 237 -7.21 10.21 11.19
C TYR A 237 -5.78 9.91 11.63
N TYR A 238 -5.13 10.92 12.19
CA TYR A 238 -4.01 10.73 13.11
C TYR A 238 -4.52 9.72 14.14
N ALA A 239 -4.04 8.48 14.06
CA ALA A 239 -4.32 7.49 15.07
C ALA A 239 -3.68 8.00 16.36
N THR A 240 -4.50 8.70 17.14
CA THR A 240 -4.26 9.09 18.52
C THR A 240 -3.65 7.91 19.25
N SER A 241 -2.44 8.12 19.74
CA SER A 241 -1.83 7.50 20.92
C SER A 241 -2.54 6.22 21.39
N ILE A 242 -1.95 5.07 21.04
CA ILE A 242 -2.06 3.92 21.91
C ILE A 242 -1.29 4.32 23.18
N LYS A 243 -2.04 4.59 24.25
CA LYS A 243 -1.50 4.66 25.62
C LYS A 243 -1.11 3.27 26.09
#